data_AF-A0A8C7V7T7-F1
#
_entry.id   AF-A0A8C7V7T7-F1
#
_cell.length_a   1.000
_cell.length_b   1.000
_cell.length_c   1.000
_cell.angle_alpha   90.00
_cell.angle_beta   90.00
_cell.angle_gamma   90.00
#
_symmetry.space_group_name_H-M   'P 1'
#
loop_
_entity.id
_entity.type
_entity.pdbx_description
1 polymer ?
#
loop_
_entity_poly.entity_id
_entity_poly.type
_entity_poly.pdbx_seq_one_letter_code
_entity_poly.pdbx_strand_id
1 'polypeptide(L)'
;PSLPTPAPTGGQSRNSRRLARHSDGSANDPEWASYTLGVFVCQSCSGLHRNISQISKVKSVLLDPWSDAEVEFMASNGNNAAKAKYEQKVPVFYYRPTHTDCQLLREQWIRAKYERKEFVCVERQEPYSAGYREGFLWKRGRDNGQFLSRKCILSERDGALKYYNKHDAREPKALMKIHTLNASFQPGKIGQPHGLQVTYLKDNSTRNIFVYHKDGKEMVDWFNAIRAARFHYLQVAFPGAHHLVPKLTRNYIKEGYMEKTGPKHTEGFKKRWFTMDDRRLMYFKDPLDAYARGEVFIGSKENSYIVLPGLPPSTQGYHWQFGITIVTPDRKFLFTCETEEEQQDWMAAFQGLVNRPMLPQEYAVEAHFKHKP
;
A
#
# COMPACT_ATOMS: atom_id res chain seq x y z
N PRO A 1 43.47 -26.60 -23.30
CA PRO A 1 42.31 -26.84 -24.18
C PRO A 1 41.06 -26.14 -23.62
N SER A 2 40.96 -24.83 -23.90
CA SER A 2 39.77 -24.01 -23.65
C SER A 2 39.00 -23.92 -24.97
N LEU A 3 37.83 -24.54 -25.02
CA LEU A 3 36.91 -24.43 -26.17
C LEU A 3 36.53 -22.94 -26.39
N PRO A 4 36.49 -22.45 -27.63
CA PRO A 4 35.98 -21.12 -27.91
C PRO A 4 34.46 -21.11 -27.78
N THR A 5 33.94 -20.16 -27.02
CA THR A 5 32.51 -19.79 -27.02
C THR A 5 32.10 -19.36 -28.43
N PRO A 6 30.98 -19.85 -28.99
CA PRO A 6 30.56 -19.45 -30.32
C PRO A 6 30.10 -17.99 -30.32
N ALA A 7 30.54 -17.23 -31.31
CA ALA A 7 30.07 -15.87 -31.57
C ALA A 7 28.55 -15.90 -31.89
N PRO A 8 27.77 -14.88 -31.46
CA PRO A 8 26.35 -14.83 -31.73
C PRO A 8 26.11 -14.76 -33.25
N THR A 9 25.35 -15.72 -33.78
CA THR A 9 24.99 -15.77 -35.19
C THR A 9 24.09 -14.57 -35.55
N GLY A 10 24.29 -13.95 -36.70
CA GLY A 10 23.59 -12.71 -37.10
C GLY A 10 22.05 -12.76 -37.07
N GLY A 11 21.46 -13.97 -37.07
CA GLY A 11 20.02 -14.19 -36.85
C GLY A 11 19.54 -13.91 -35.42
N GLN A 12 20.36 -14.17 -34.40
CA GLN A 12 20.02 -13.94 -33.00
C GLN A 12 19.79 -12.45 -32.71
N SER A 13 20.69 -11.60 -33.20
CA SER A 13 20.58 -10.13 -33.07
C SER A 13 19.34 -9.57 -33.78
N ARG A 14 18.89 -10.19 -34.88
CA ARG A 14 17.73 -9.74 -35.64
C ARG A 14 16.41 -10.03 -34.92
N ASN A 15 16.27 -11.21 -34.33
CA ASN A 15 15.04 -11.62 -33.62
C ASN A 15 14.83 -10.83 -32.32
N SER A 16 15.88 -10.61 -31.54
CA SER A 16 15.83 -9.76 -30.33
C SER A 16 15.42 -8.33 -30.67
N ARG A 17 15.97 -7.75 -31.76
CA ARG A 17 15.58 -6.41 -32.25
C ARG A 17 14.13 -6.35 -32.75
N ARG A 18 13.63 -7.42 -33.37
CA ARG A 18 12.22 -7.49 -33.81
C ARG A 18 11.29 -7.54 -32.60
N LEU A 19 11.62 -8.33 -31.59
CA LEU A 19 10.84 -8.47 -30.37
C LEU A 19 10.78 -7.18 -29.55
N ALA A 20 11.90 -6.44 -29.46
CA ALA A 20 11.96 -5.13 -28.81
C ALA A 20 11.07 -4.05 -29.47
N ARG A 21 10.67 -4.23 -30.74
CA ARG A 21 9.69 -3.33 -31.39
C ARG A 21 8.24 -3.64 -30.99
N HIS A 22 7.99 -4.84 -30.47
CA HIS A 22 6.67 -5.32 -30.07
C HIS A 22 6.39 -5.15 -28.57
N SER A 23 7.39 -4.76 -27.78
CA SER A 23 7.13 -4.35 -26.41
C SER A 23 6.36 -3.03 -26.43
N ASP A 24 5.06 -3.06 -26.15
CA ASP A 24 4.23 -1.88 -25.97
C ASP A 24 4.93 -0.91 -25.00
N GLY A 25 5.45 0.21 -25.51
CA GLY A 25 6.39 1.12 -24.85
C GLY A 25 5.83 1.86 -23.62
N SER A 26 5.55 1.14 -22.54
CA SER A 26 5.14 1.72 -21.26
C SER A 26 6.35 2.07 -20.40
N ALA A 27 6.72 3.35 -20.39
CA ALA A 27 7.58 4.13 -19.45
C ALA A 27 8.94 3.56 -18.94
N ASN A 28 9.20 2.26 -19.02
CA ASN A 28 10.46 1.55 -18.78
C ASN A 28 10.40 0.33 -19.71
N ASP A 29 11.14 0.36 -20.81
CA ASP A 29 11.10 -0.70 -21.84
C ASP A 29 11.24 -2.09 -21.19
N PRO A 30 10.25 -2.99 -21.35
CA PRO A 30 10.28 -4.28 -20.66
C PRO A 30 11.40 -5.17 -21.24
N GLU A 31 12.41 -5.41 -20.42
CA GLU A 31 13.62 -6.16 -20.79
C GLU A 31 13.42 -7.69 -20.86
N TRP A 32 12.29 -8.19 -20.35
CA TRP A 32 11.99 -9.62 -20.22
C TRP A 32 10.63 -9.95 -20.82
N ALA A 33 10.48 -11.20 -21.27
CA ALA A 33 9.21 -11.71 -21.78
C ALA A 33 8.95 -13.13 -21.26
N SER A 34 7.69 -13.41 -20.94
CA SER A 34 7.20 -14.77 -20.76
C SER A 34 6.72 -15.32 -22.09
N TYR A 35 7.52 -16.16 -22.73
CA TYR A 35 7.25 -16.72 -24.05
C TYR A 35 6.24 -17.88 -24.04
N THR A 36 5.71 -18.22 -22.87
CA THR A 36 4.63 -19.20 -22.68
C THR A 36 3.29 -18.52 -22.40
N LEU A 37 3.32 -17.33 -21.77
CA LEU A 37 2.13 -16.53 -21.52
C LEU A 37 1.90 -15.43 -22.57
N GLY A 38 2.91 -15.09 -23.37
CA GLY A 38 2.83 -14.06 -24.39
C GLY A 38 2.84 -12.65 -23.82
N VAL A 39 3.58 -12.40 -22.74
CA VAL A 39 3.62 -11.10 -22.04
C VAL A 39 5.02 -10.54 -21.87
N PHE A 40 5.15 -9.23 -21.97
CA PHE A 40 6.37 -8.48 -21.67
C PHE A 40 6.32 -7.95 -20.23
N VAL A 41 7.43 -8.11 -19.51
CA VAL A 41 7.54 -7.81 -18.08
C VAL A 41 8.88 -7.14 -17.76
N CYS A 42 8.94 -6.36 -16.68
CA CYS A 42 10.21 -5.82 -16.19
C CYS A 42 11.07 -6.91 -15.52
N GLN A 43 12.34 -6.61 -15.27
CA GLN A 43 13.28 -7.51 -14.59
C GLN A 43 12.75 -8.00 -13.22
N SER A 44 12.16 -7.11 -12.42
CA SER A 44 11.62 -7.51 -11.11
C SER A 44 10.47 -8.52 -11.25
N CYS A 45 9.56 -8.29 -12.20
CA CYS A 45 8.45 -9.20 -12.46
C CYS A 45 8.90 -10.52 -13.09
N SER A 46 9.96 -10.52 -13.90
CA SER A 46 10.49 -11.78 -14.46
C SER A 46 10.96 -12.74 -13.36
N GLY A 47 11.54 -12.23 -12.28
CA GLY A 47 11.87 -13.00 -11.08
C GLY A 47 10.63 -13.66 -10.44
N LEU A 48 9.52 -12.93 -10.33
CA LEU A 48 8.26 -13.47 -9.80
C LEU A 48 7.63 -14.51 -10.73
N HIS A 49 7.73 -14.32 -12.05
CA HIS A 49 7.27 -15.29 -13.04
C HIS A 49 8.05 -16.61 -12.97
N ARG A 50 9.34 -16.60 -12.57
CA ARG A 50 10.12 -17.83 -12.35
C ARG A 50 9.58 -18.67 -11.19
N ASN A 51 8.91 -18.06 -10.21
CA ASN A 51 8.28 -18.77 -9.09
C ASN A 51 7.01 -19.54 -9.50
N ILE A 52 6.55 -19.39 -10.75
CA ILE A 52 5.47 -20.17 -11.37
C ILE A 52 5.95 -20.84 -12.67
N SER A 53 7.16 -21.41 -12.65
CA SER A 53 7.86 -21.97 -13.83
C SER A 53 7.09 -23.05 -14.59
N GLN A 54 6.13 -23.72 -13.94
CA GLN A 54 5.23 -24.69 -14.57
C GLN A 54 4.26 -24.04 -15.55
N ILE A 55 4.02 -22.74 -15.44
CA ILE A 55 3.05 -21.96 -16.22
C ILE A 55 3.75 -20.85 -17.03
N SER A 56 4.79 -20.23 -16.46
CA SER A 56 5.52 -19.13 -17.07
C SER A 56 7.01 -19.40 -17.18
N LYS A 57 7.49 -19.51 -18.42
CA LYS A 57 8.90 -19.52 -18.78
C LYS A 57 9.30 -18.15 -19.32
N VAL A 58 10.38 -17.57 -18.79
CA VAL A 58 10.84 -16.21 -19.12
C VAL A 58 12.22 -16.20 -19.77
N LYS A 59 12.43 -15.25 -20.70
CA LYS A 59 13.70 -14.95 -21.37
C LYS A 59 13.92 -13.44 -21.41
N SER A 60 15.18 -13.00 -21.43
CA SER A 60 15.54 -11.63 -21.76
C SER A 60 15.22 -11.37 -23.23
N VAL A 61 14.57 -10.25 -23.50
CA VAL A 61 14.23 -9.82 -24.86
C VAL A 61 15.51 -9.58 -25.69
N LEU A 62 16.57 -9.08 -25.05
CA LEU A 62 17.80 -8.67 -25.72
C LEU A 62 18.94 -9.68 -25.59
N LEU A 63 19.03 -10.39 -24.46
CA LEU A 63 20.22 -11.18 -24.12
C LEU A 63 20.08 -12.68 -24.41
N ASP A 64 18.86 -13.21 -24.45
CA ASP A 64 18.63 -14.63 -24.66
C ASP A 64 18.31 -14.95 -26.13
N PRO A 65 18.59 -16.18 -26.61
CA PRO A 65 18.23 -16.59 -27.96
C PRO A 65 16.72 -16.85 -28.11
N TRP A 66 16.16 -16.35 -29.22
CA TRP A 66 14.76 -16.48 -29.61
C TRP A 66 14.61 -17.20 -30.95
N SER A 67 13.79 -18.25 -30.95
CA SER A 67 13.37 -18.93 -32.18
C SER A 67 12.28 -18.12 -32.91
N ASP A 68 12.15 -18.32 -34.22
CA ASP A 68 11.13 -17.61 -35.02
C ASP A 68 9.70 -17.89 -34.52
N ALA A 69 9.42 -19.12 -34.09
CA ALA A 69 8.12 -19.50 -33.52
C ALA A 69 7.84 -18.78 -32.18
N GLU A 70 8.85 -18.58 -31.33
CA GLU A 70 8.69 -17.81 -30.09
C GLU A 70 8.43 -16.33 -30.40
N VAL A 71 9.12 -15.76 -31.41
CA VAL A 71 8.90 -14.36 -31.83
C VAL A 71 7.49 -14.19 -32.41
N GLU A 72 7.03 -15.13 -33.24
CA GLU A 72 5.67 -15.10 -33.80
C GLU A 72 4.60 -15.28 -32.72
N PHE A 73 4.83 -16.16 -31.75
CA PHE A 73 3.93 -16.31 -30.60
C PHE A 73 3.84 -15.01 -29.80
N MET A 74 4.98 -14.35 -29.51
CA MET A 74 4.96 -13.07 -28.82
C MET A 74 4.28 -11.96 -29.64
N ALA A 75 4.48 -11.93 -30.96
CA ALA A 75 3.90 -10.92 -31.85
C ALA A 75 2.37 -11.10 -32.05
N SER A 76 1.89 -12.34 -32.02
CA SER A 76 0.44 -12.66 -32.06
C SER A 76 -0.24 -12.53 -30.69
N ASN A 77 0.54 -12.44 -29.61
CA ASN A 77 0.07 -12.14 -28.26
C ASN A 77 0.49 -10.71 -27.86
N GLY A 78 0.98 -10.52 -26.63
CA GLY A 78 1.36 -9.22 -26.09
C GLY A 78 0.50 -8.81 -24.90
N ASN A 79 0.91 -7.71 -24.27
CA ASN A 79 0.30 -7.26 -23.02
C ASN A 79 -1.17 -6.89 -23.18
N ASN A 80 -1.55 -6.32 -24.33
CA ASN A 80 -2.94 -6.01 -24.64
C ASN A 80 -3.81 -7.27 -24.76
N ALA A 81 -3.34 -8.31 -25.46
CA ALA A 81 -4.04 -9.59 -25.58
C ALA A 81 -4.15 -10.29 -24.21
N ALA A 82 -3.07 -10.27 -23.42
CA ALA A 82 -3.08 -10.83 -22.08
C ALA A 82 -4.01 -10.07 -21.13
N LYS A 83 -4.11 -8.73 -21.24
CA LYS A 83 -5.07 -7.93 -20.49
C LYS A 83 -6.50 -8.29 -20.87
N ALA A 84 -6.80 -8.40 -22.17
CA ALA A 84 -8.13 -8.79 -22.65
C ALA A 84 -8.54 -10.20 -22.16
N LYS A 85 -7.58 -11.12 -22.02
CA LYS A 85 -7.82 -12.50 -21.56
C LYS A 85 -7.83 -12.65 -20.04
N TYR A 86 -6.75 -12.24 -19.37
CA TYR A 86 -6.49 -12.52 -17.95
C TYR A 86 -6.94 -11.39 -17.02
N GLU A 87 -7.42 -10.26 -17.55
CA GLU A 87 -7.97 -9.16 -16.76
C GLU A 87 -9.40 -8.79 -17.15
N GLN A 88 -10.10 -9.70 -17.84
CA GLN A 88 -11.46 -9.47 -18.36
C GLN A 88 -12.46 -9.14 -17.25
N LYS A 89 -12.38 -9.84 -16.12
CA LYS A 89 -13.35 -9.74 -15.02
C LYS A 89 -12.67 -9.37 -13.70
N VAL A 90 -11.76 -8.39 -13.73
CA VAL A 90 -11.15 -7.87 -12.50
C VAL A 90 -12.18 -7.00 -11.76
N PRO A 91 -12.54 -7.30 -10.51
CA PRO A 91 -13.46 -6.46 -9.75
C PRO A 91 -12.93 -5.04 -9.59
N VAL A 92 -13.82 -4.05 -9.64
CA VAL A 92 -13.47 -2.61 -9.52
C VAL A 92 -12.71 -2.31 -8.23
N PHE A 93 -13.04 -3.04 -7.15
CA PHE A 93 -12.36 -2.89 -5.86
C PHE A 93 -11.01 -3.60 -5.78
N TYR A 94 -10.68 -4.52 -6.68
CA TYR A 94 -9.44 -5.31 -6.57
C TYR A 94 -8.21 -4.41 -6.71
N TYR A 95 -7.25 -4.55 -5.80
CA TYR A 95 -6.05 -3.72 -5.82
C TYR A 95 -5.10 -4.14 -6.95
N ARG A 96 -4.74 -3.17 -7.81
CA ARG A 96 -3.77 -3.34 -8.89
C ARG A 96 -2.43 -2.80 -8.42
N PRO A 97 -1.42 -3.66 -8.16
CA PRO A 97 -0.15 -3.21 -7.64
C PRO A 97 0.67 -2.45 -8.67
N THR A 98 1.49 -1.53 -8.16
CA THR A 98 2.50 -0.77 -8.88
C THR A 98 3.90 -1.30 -8.55
N HIS A 99 4.94 -0.71 -9.14
CA HIS A 99 6.33 -1.13 -8.90
C HIS A 99 6.83 -0.80 -7.48
N THR A 100 6.22 0.17 -6.79
CA THR A 100 6.58 0.56 -5.41
C THR A 100 5.90 -0.31 -4.35
N ASP A 101 4.92 -1.14 -4.75
CA ASP A 101 4.24 -2.05 -3.82
C ASP A 101 5.15 -3.21 -3.38
N CYS A 102 4.84 -3.72 -2.19
CA CYS A 102 5.57 -4.85 -1.61
C CYS A 102 5.52 -6.10 -2.53
N GLN A 103 6.54 -6.95 -2.39
CA GLN A 103 6.67 -8.17 -3.19
C GLN A 103 5.40 -9.03 -3.15
N LEU A 104 4.76 -9.16 -1.98
CA LEU A 104 3.54 -9.95 -1.80
C LEU A 104 2.43 -9.52 -2.77
N LEU A 105 2.13 -8.22 -2.85
CA LEU A 105 1.06 -7.71 -3.70
C LEU A 105 1.35 -7.97 -5.18
N ARG A 106 2.59 -7.74 -5.62
CA ARG A 106 3.02 -7.98 -7.01
C ARG A 106 3.00 -9.47 -7.36
N GLU A 107 3.48 -10.33 -6.48
CA GLU A 107 3.48 -11.78 -6.68
C GLU A 107 2.05 -12.33 -6.75
N GLN A 108 1.19 -11.96 -5.78
CA GLN A 108 -0.17 -12.47 -5.74
C GLN A 108 -1.03 -11.95 -6.89
N TRP A 109 -0.73 -10.77 -7.44
CA TRP A 109 -1.34 -10.30 -8.68
C TRP A 109 -0.99 -11.17 -9.88
N ILE A 110 0.30 -11.50 -10.06
CA ILE A 110 0.77 -12.41 -11.13
C ILE A 110 0.11 -13.79 -10.98
N ARG A 111 0.12 -14.34 -9.76
CA ARG A 111 -0.51 -15.64 -9.48
C ARG A 111 -2.03 -15.61 -9.68
N ALA A 112 -2.73 -14.55 -9.27
CA ALA A 112 -4.17 -14.39 -9.49
C ALA A 112 -4.52 -14.39 -10.99
N LYS A 113 -3.73 -13.69 -11.82
CA LYS A 113 -3.95 -13.63 -13.27
C LYS A 113 -3.67 -14.95 -13.99
N TYR A 114 -2.48 -15.52 -13.77
CA TYR A 114 -1.97 -16.56 -14.66
C TYR A 114 -2.06 -17.97 -14.08
N GLU A 115 -1.80 -18.12 -12.78
CA GLU A 115 -1.83 -19.42 -12.09
C GLU A 115 -3.25 -19.80 -11.69
N ARG A 116 -3.92 -18.90 -10.96
CA ARG A 116 -5.26 -19.13 -10.41
C ARG A 116 -6.37 -18.61 -11.31
N LYS A 117 -6.07 -17.86 -12.37
CA LYS A 117 -7.03 -17.38 -13.39
C LYS A 117 -8.31 -16.78 -12.77
N GLU A 118 -8.17 -16.05 -11.67
CA GLU A 118 -9.30 -15.55 -10.87
C GLU A 118 -10.17 -14.58 -11.67
N PHE A 119 -9.59 -13.84 -12.61
CA PHE A 119 -10.31 -12.86 -13.44
C PHE A 119 -10.85 -13.44 -14.75
N VAL A 120 -10.75 -14.77 -14.91
CA VAL A 120 -11.38 -15.54 -15.98
C VAL A 120 -12.57 -16.33 -15.40
N CYS A 121 -12.34 -17.02 -14.27
CA CYS A 121 -13.33 -17.82 -13.54
C CYS A 121 -13.82 -17.05 -12.29
N VAL A 122 -14.99 -16.41 -12.38
CA VAL A 122 -15.52 -15.49 -11.35
C VAL A 122 -15.78 -16.22 -10.03
N GLU A 123 -16.08 -17.51 -10.06
CA GLU A 123 -16.32 -18.34 -8.88
C GLU A 123 -15.09 -18.38 -7.96
N ARG A 124 -13.88 -18.16 -8.52
CA ARG A 124 -12.63 -18.09 -7.75
C ARG A 124 -12.48 -16.76 -6.98
N GLN A 125 -13.37 -15.80 -7.22
CA GLN A 125 -13.39 -14.49 -6.56
C GLN A 125 -14.29 -14.48 -5.32
N GLU A 126 -15.12 -15.51 -5.11
CA GLU A 126 -16.01 -15.66 -3.95
C GLU A 126 -15.33 -15.37 -2.60
N PRO A 127 -14.10 -15.86 -2.32
CA PRO A 127 -13.45 -15.65 -1.02
C PRO A 127 -13.28 -14.19 -0.59
N TYR A 128 -13.32 -13.24 -1.52
CA TYR A 128 -13.20 -11.80 -1.27
C TYR A 128 -14.32 -10.95 -1.87
N SER A 129 -15.31 -11.56 -2.52
CA SER A 129 -16.40 -10.85 -3.22
C SER A 129 -17.79 -11.12 -2.63
N ALA A 130 -17.94 -12.14 -1.78
CA ALA A 130 -19.24 -12.56 -1.24
C ALA A 130 -19.86 -11.61 -0.17
N GLY A 131 -19.18 -10.52 0.20
CA GLY A 131 -19.61 -9.61 1.27
C GLY A 131 -19.53 -10.20 2.69
N TYR A 132 -19.05 -11.43 2.81
CA TYR A 132 -18.75 -12.10 4.08
C TYR A 132 -17.44 -12.87 3.96
N ARG A 133 -16.54 -12.71 4.94
CA ARG A 133 -15.30 -13.49 5.03
C ARG A 133 -14.99 -13.79 6.48
N GLU A 134 -14.71 -15.04 6.79
CA GLU A 134 -14.20 -15.44 8.09
C GLU A 134 -12.92 -16.28 7.97
N GLY A 135 -12.12 -16.27 9.02
CA GLY A 135 -10.86 -17.00 9.04
C GLY A 135 -10.00 -16.57 10.21
N PHE A 136 -8.83 -17.20 10.35
CA PHE A 136 -7.90 -16.91 11.42
C PHE A 136 -6.76 -16.04 10.92
N LEU A 137 -6.44 -14.98 11.67
CA LEU A 137 -5.27 -14.16 11.43
C LEU A 137 -4.37 -14.17 12.67
N TRP A 138 -3.06 -14.19 12.44
CA TRP A 138 -2.09 -13.97 13.50
C TRP A 138 -2.09 -12.48 13.82
N LYS A 139 -2.62 -12.12 14.99
CA LYS A 139 -2.79 -10.73 15.42
C LYS A 139 -1.80 -10.39 16.53
N ARG A 140 -1.09 -9.27 16.38
CA ARG A 140 -0.23 -8.71 17.42
C ARG A 140 -1.06 -8.27 18.64
N GLY A 141 -0.63 -8.68 19.83
CA GLY A 141 -1.13 -8.19 21.11
C GLY A 141 -0.79 -6.71 21.31
N ARG A 142 -1.57 -6.02 22.15
CA ARG A 142 -1.42 -4.57 22.36
C ARG A 142 -0.07 -4.22 23.00
N ASP A 143 0.26 -4.91 24.09
CA ASP A 143 1.37 -4.51 24.98
C ASP A 143 2.48 -5.57 25.05
N ASN A 144 2.17 -6.84 24.79
CA ASN A 144 3.13 -7.95 24.91
C ASN A 144 3.92 -8.24 23.63
N GLY A 145 3.56 -7.62 22.51
CA GLY A 145 4.19 -7.84 21.22
C GLY A 145 4.11 -9.27 20.66
N GLN A 146 3.29 -10.15 21.22
CA GLN A 146 3.13 -11.51 20.71
C GLN A 146 2.05 -11.56 19.64
N PHE A 147 2.26 -12.37 18.60
CA PHE A 147 1.22 -12.69 17.64
C PHE A 147 0.46 -13.92 18.09
N LEU A 148 -0.87 -13.81 18.16
CA LEU A 148 -1.75 -14.91 18.55
C LEU A 148 -2.84 -15.07 17.50
N SER A 149 -3.21 -16.32 17.22
CA SER A 149 -4.30 -16.63 16.29
C SER A 149 -5.64 -16.10 16.79
N ARG A 150 -6.37 -15.37 15.95
CA ARG A 150 -7.67 -14.78 16.27
C ARG A 150 -8.64 -15.03 15.13
N LYS A 151 -9.86 -15.48 15.46
CA LYS A 151 -10.96 -15.55 14.48
C LYS A 151 -11.34 -14.12 14.12
N CYS A 152 -11.32 -13.82 12.83
CA CYS A 152 -11.73 -12.56 12.25
C CYS A 152 -12.94 -12.80 11.36
N ILE A 153 -13.88 -11.85 11.36
CA ILE A 153 -15.08 -11.88 10.51
C ILE A 153 -15.27 -10.50 9.91
N LEU A 154 -15.22 -10.39 8.59
CA LEU A 154 -15.68 -9.22 7.85
C LEU A 154 -17.09 -9.51 7.34
N SER A 155 -18.04 -8.63 7.67
CA SER A 155 -19.42 -8.73 7.23
C SER A 155 -19.90 -7.38 6.76
N GLU A 156 -20.27 -7.28 5.49
CA GLU A 156 -20.88 -6.08 4.91
C GLU A 156 -22.27 -5.82 5.51
N ARG A 157 -23.03 -6.90 5.77
CA ARG A 157 -24.33 -6.83 6.45
C ARG A 157 -24.19 -6.18 7.83
N ASP A 158 -23.15 -6.52 8.58
CA ASP A 158 -22.89 -5.94 9.90
C ASP A 158 -22.17 -4.59 9.85
N GLY A 159 -21.74 -4.16 8.65
CA GLY A 159 -20.98 -2.93 8.49
C GLY A 159 -19.60 -2.93 9.16
N ALA A 160 -18.99 -4.10 9.43
CA ALA A 160 -17.82 -4.18 10.30
C ALA A 160 -16.86 -5.35 10.04
N LEU A 161 -15.59 -5.13 10.39
CA LEU A 161 -14.59 -6.16 10.66
C LEU A 161 -14.52 -6.41 12.18
N LYS A 162 -14.74 -7.66 12.58
CA LYS A 162 -14.76 -8.10 13.99
C LYS A 162 -13.65 -9.12 14.21
N TYR A 163 -13.13 -9.17 15.45
CA TYR A 163 -12.29 -10.29 15.85
C TYR A 163 -12.62 -10.78 17.25
N TYR A 164 -12.35 -12.06 17.50
CA TYR A 164 -12.62 -12.75 18.75
C TYR A 164 -11.32 -13.17 19.41
N ASN A 165 -11.22 -13.03 20.73
CA ASN A 165 -10.05 -13.44 21.51
C ASN A 165 -9.97 -14.96 21.70
N LYS A 166 -11.12 -15.62 21.80
CA LYS A 166 -11.31 -17.07 21.90
C LYS A 166 -12.29 -17.53 20.82
N HIS A 167 -12.20 -18.80 20.44
CA HIS A 167 -13.02 -19.36 19.37
C HIS A 167 -14.52 -19.43 19.72
N ASP A 168 -14.81 -19.69 20.99
CA ASP A 168 -16.14 -19.88 21.59
C ASP A 168 -16.74 -18.59 22.15
N ALA A 169 -16.07 -17.44 21.98
CA ALA A 169 -16.56 -16.18 22.48
C ALA A 169 -17.85 -15.75 21.76
N ARG A 170 -18.91 -15.50 22.55
CA ARG A 170 -20.20 -15.02 22.03
C ARG A 170 -20.14 -13.61 21.49
N GLU A 171 -19.26 -12.77 22.04
CA GLU A 171 -19.11 -11.37 21.66
C GLU A 171 -17.72 -11.08 21.09
N PRO A 172 -17.63 -10.22 20.06
CA PRO A 172 -16.35 -9.84 19.49
C PRO A 172 -15.54 -8.99 20.47
N LYS A 173 -14.23 -9.23 20.54
CA LYS A 173 -13.31 -8.42 21.37
C LYS A 173 -13.21 -6.98 20.85
N ALA A 174 -13.35 -6.79 19.54
CA ALA A 174 -13.52 -5.48 18.95
C ALA A 174 -14.37 -5.56 17.68
N LEU A 175 -15.09 -4.47 17.43
CA LEU A 175 -15.88 -4.22 16.23
C LEU A 175 -15.33 -2.96 15.57
N MET A 176 -14.83 -3.11 14.35
CA MET A 176 -14.20 -2.04 13.57
C MET A 176 -15.13 -1.70 12.40
N LYS A 177 -15.81 -0.55 12.48
CA LYS A 177 -16.77 -0.12 11.45
C LYS A 177 -16.07 0.13 10.12
N ILE A 178 -16.65 -0.36 9.02
CA ILE A 178 -16.09 -0.24 7.67
C ILE A 178 -15.80 1.23 7.31
N HIS A 179 -16.67 2.16 7.71
CA HIS A 179 -16.55 3.58 7.36
C HIS A 179 -15.26 4.25 7.84
N THR A 180 -14.62 3.72 8.88
CA THR A 180 -13.41 4.28 9.50
C THR A 180 -12.20 3.37 9.34
N LEU A 181 -12.39 2.20 8.72
CA LEU A 181 -11.35 1.22 8.51
C LEU A 181 -10.42 1.65 7.37
N ASN A 182 -9.12 1.47 7.58
CA ASN A 182 -8.11 1.48 6.53
C ASN A 182 -7.21 0.25 6.68
N ALA A 183 -6.57 -0.16 5.58
CA ALA A 183 -5.64 -1.26 5.55
C ALA A 183 -4.48 -0.95 4.61
N SER A 184 -3.25 -1.22 5.03
CA SER A 184 -2.04 -1.03 4.22
C SER A 184 -1.02 -2.12 4.55
N PHE A 185 -0.39 -2.70 3.51
CA PHE A 185 0.66 -3.69 3.70
C PHE A 185 1.93 -3.02 4.23
N GLN A 186 2.46 -3.54 5.33
CA GLN A 186 3.55 -2.95 6.10
C GLN A 186 4.59 -4.01 6.52
N PRO A 187 5.11 -4.83 5.57
CA PRO A 187 5.90 -6.00 5.92
C PRO A 187 7.21 -5.66 6.64
N GLY A 188 7.90 -4.60 6.21
CA GLY A 188 9.14 -4.14 6.84
C GLY A 188 8.93 -3.67 8.28
N LYS A 189 7.89 -2.86 8.51
CA LYS A 189 7.52 -2.36 9.85
C LYS A 189 7.10 -3.49 10.80
N ILE A 190 6.33 -4.46 10.30
CA ILE A 190 5.76 -5.54 11.10
C ILE A 190 6.77 -6.68 11.32
N GLY A 191 7.80 -6.77 10.49
CA GLY A 191 8.76 -7.89 10.51
C GLY A 191 8.12 -9.20 10.03
N GLN A 192 7.09 -9.12 9.18
CA GLN A 192 6.37 -10.26 8.62
C GLN A 192 6.16 -10.03 7.12
N PRO A 193 6.54 -10.96 6.21
CA PRO A 193 6.40 -10.77 4.76
C PRO A 193 4.95 -10.46 4.32
N HIS A 194 3.98 -10.96 5.07
CA HIS A 194 2.54 -10.76 4.83
C HIS A 194 1.90 -9.84 5.88
N GLY A 195 2.68 -8.96 6.51
CA GLY A 195 2.20 -8.02 7.51
C GLY A 195 1.24 -6.99 6.90
N LEU A 196 0.01 -6.96 7.42
CA LEU A 196 -1.00 -5.94 7.13
C LEU A 196 -1.25 -5.10 8.38
N GLN A 197 -1.14 -3.78 8.23
CA GLN A 197 -1.58 -2.82 9.24
C GLN A 197 -3.03 -2.42 8.92
N VAL A 198 -3.94 -2.76 9.84
CA VAL A 198 -5.33 -2.30 9.82
C VAL A 198 -5.45 -1.17 10.83
N THR A 199 -6.01 -0.04 10.41
CA THR A 199 -6.31 1.08 11.30
C THR A 199 -7.79 1.37 11.30
N TYR A 200 -8.29 1.84 12.44
CA TYR A 200 -9.65 2.32 12.56
C TYR A 200 -9.75 3.40 13.62
N LEU A 201 -10.74 4.28 13.50
CA LEU A 201 -11.04 5.27 14.53
C LEU A 201 -11.82 4.61 15.66
N LYS A 202 -11.27 4.68 16.88
CA LYS A 202 -11.93 4.34 18.14
C LYS A 202 -11.90 5.57 19.04
N ASP A 203 -13.07 6.06 19.45
CA ASP A 203 -13.18 7.25 20.33
C ASP A 203 -12.39 8.45 19.77
N ASN A 204 -12.48 8.65 18.45
CA ASN A 204 -11.76 9.67 17.68
C ASN A 204 -10.21 9.58 17.76
N SER A 205 -9.66 8.46 18.21
CA SER A 205 -8.23 8.14 18.12
C SER A 205 -7.97 6.97 17.19
N THR A 206 -6.89 7.07 16.42
CA THR A 206 -6.50 6.01 15.49
C THR A 206 -5.92 4.82 16.26
N ARG A 207 -6.54 3.65 16.11
CA ARG A 207 -6.07 2.38 16.66
C ARG A 207 -5.39 1.54 15.58
N ASN A 208 -4.13 1.19 15.81
CA ASN A 208 -3.38 0.24 14.99
C ASN A 208 -3.66 -1.21 15.41
N ILE A 209 -3.87 -2.06 14.42
CA ILE A 209 -3.97 -3.51 14.51
C ILE A 209 -3.02 -4.11 13.48
N PHE A 210 -2.04 -4.89 13.95
CA PHE A 210 -1.07 -5.55 13.07
C PHE A 210 -1.43 -7.03 12.98
N VAL A 211 -1.64 -7.51 11.75
CA VAL A 211 -2.02 -8.88 11.46
C VAL A 211 -1.19 -9.46 10.33
N TYR A 212 -1.08 -10.78 10.26
CA TYR A 212 -0.59 -11.47 9.07
C TYR A 212 -1.26 -12.84 8.93
N HIS A 213 -1.08 -13.44 7.76
CA HIS A 213 -1.37 -14.84 7.51
C HIS A 213 -0.12 -15.53 6.94
N LYS A 214 0.05 -16.83 7.20
CA LYS A 214 1.20 -17.59 6.68
C LYS A 214 1.15 -17.76 5.16
N ASP A 215 -0.05 -17.93 4.63
CA ASP A 215 -0.32 -17.90 3.19
C ASP A 215 -0.53 -16.46 2.72
N GLY A 216 0.24 -16.06 1.71
CA GLY A 216 0.16 -14.74 1.10
C GLY A 216 -1.13 -14.51 0.31
N LYS A 217 -1.70 -15.56 -0.32
CA LYS A 217 -3.00 -15.45 -1.00
C LYS A 217 -4.06 -15.04 -0.01
N GLU A 218 -4.19 -15.77 1.11
CA GLU A 218 -5.19 -15.50 2.14
C GLU A 218 -5.10 -14.05 2.65
N MET A 219 -3.88 -13.52 2.81
CA MET A 219 -3.68 -12.15 3.27
C MET A 219 -4.11 -11.11 2.23
N VAL A 220 -3.83 -11.35 0.95
CA VAL A 220 -4.26 -10.48 -0.15
C VAL A 220 -5.77 -10.58 -0.39
N ASP A 221 -6.37 -11.75 -0.21
CA ASP A 221 -7.82 -11.95 -0.25
C ASP A 221 -8.50 -11.16 0.88
N TRP A 222 -7.98 -11.20 2.11
CA TRP A 222 -8.47 -10.36 3.22
C TRP A 222 -8.38 -8.86 2.90
N PHE A 223 -7.28 -8.41 2.30
CA PHE A 223 -7.09 -7.02 1.90
C PHE A 223 -8.11 -6.59 0.82
N ASN A 224 -8.33 -7.43 -0.20
CA ASN A 224 -9.32 -7.14 -1.24
C ASN A 224 -10.76 -7.26 -0.75
N ALA A 225 -11.05 -8.16 0.20
CA ALA A 225 -12.36 -8.24 0.86
C ALA A 225 -12.66 -6.96 1.65
N ILE A 226 -11.67 -6.43 2.39
CA ILE A 226 -11.80 -5.12 3.04
C ILE A 226 -12.10 -4.02 2.01
N ARG A 227 -11.41 -4.03 0.86
CA ARG A 227 -11.64 -3.07 -0.22
C ARG A 227 -13.04 -3.21 -0.84
N ALA A 228 -13.56 -4.43 -1.01
CA ALA A 228 -14.92 -4.69 -1.47
C ALA A 228 -15.96 -4.10 -0.51
N ALA A 229 -15.83 -4.41 0.77
CA ALA A 229 -16.72 -3.91 1.81
C ALA A 229 -16.70 -2.37 1.91
N ARG A 230 -15.50 -1.77 1.79
CA ARG A 230 -15.31 -0.31 1.68
C ARG A 230 -15.97 0.28 0.44
N PHE A 231 -15.91 -0.42 -0.69
CA PHE A 231 -16.47 0.04 -1.96
C PHE A 231 -17.99 0.11 -1.88
N HIS A 232 -18.65 -0.97 -1.42
CA HIS A 232 -20.09 -0.99 -1.25
C HIS A 232 -20.57 0.05 -0.23
N TYR A 233 -19.86 0.21 0.90
CA TYR A 233 -20.15 1.29 1.85
C TYR A 233 -20.12 2.67 1.19
N LEU A 234 -19.08 2.97 0.40
CA LEU A 234 -18.94 4.28 -0.25
C LEU A 234 -19.99 4.52 -1.34
N GLN A 235 -20.40 3.48 -2.06
CA GLN A 235 -21.48 3.61 -3.05
C GLN A 235 -22.81 3.99 -2.39
N VAL A 236 -23.10 3.43 -1.22
CA VAL A 236 -24.31 3.75 -0.44
C VAL A 236 -24.18 5.13 0.23
N ALA A 237 -23.04 5.42 0.84
CA ALA A 237 -22.82 6.68 1.55
C ALA A 237 -22.69 7.90 0.62
N PHE A 238 -22.27 7.69 -0.63
CA PHE A 238 -22.10 8.75 -1.62
C PHE A 238 -22.71 8.33 -2.98
N PRO A 239 -24.05 8.30 -3.10
CA PRO A 239 -24.73 7.95 -4.36
C PRO A 239 -24.31 8.90 -5.49
N GLY A 240 -23.98 8.35 -6.65
CA GLY A 240 -23.54 9.12 -7.82
C GLY A 240 -22.07 9.60 -7.75
N ALA A 241 -21.33 9.30 -6.68
CA ALA A 241 -19.92 9.63 -6.62
C ALA A 241 -19.10 8.79 -7.61
N HIS A 242 -18.34 9.47 -8.46
CA HIS A 242 -17.34 8.84 -9.30
C HIS A 242 -16.00 8.72 -8.55
N HIS A 243 -15.11 7.86 -9.04
CA HIS A 243 -13.73 7.78 -8.56
C HIS A 243 -13.58 7.33 -7.08
N LEU A 244 -14.32 6.28 -6.67
CA LEU A 244 -14.27 5.73 -5.32
C LEU A 244 -13.04 4.86 -5.03
N VAL A 245 -12.40 4.29 -6.07
CA VAL A 245 -11.32 3.29 -5.94
C VAL A 245 -10.13 3.77 -5.09
N PRO A 246 -9.65 5.03 -5.19
CA PRO A 246 -8.57 5.51 -4.32
C PRO A 246 -8.96 5.68 -2.85
N LYS A 247 -10.27 5.70 -2.54
CA LYS A 247 -10.79 5.89 -1.18
C LYS A 247 -11.05 4.57 -0.44
N LEU A 248 -10.83 3.42 -1.09
CA LEU A 248 -11.10 2.10 -0.51
C LEU A 248 -10.11 1.77 0.60
N THR A 249 -8.82 1.85 0.28
CA THR A 249 -7.69 1.72 1.20
C THR A 249 -6.62 2.70 0.77
N ARG A 250 -5.88 3.23 1.73
CA ARG A 250 -4.85 4.26 1.51
C ARG A 250 -3.53 3.76 2.07
N ASN A 251 -2.49 3.85 1.24
CA ASN A 251 -1.13 3.80 1.72
C ASN A 251 -0.79 5.16 2.36
N TYR A 252 0.16 5.15 3.29
CA TYR A 252 0.61 6.37 3.93
C TYR A 252 1.47 7.18 2.97
N ILE A 253 1.28 8.50 2.96
CA ILE A 253 1.99 9.41 2.04
C ILE A 253 3.48 9.39 2.37
N LYS A 254 3.81 9.46 3.66
CA LYS A 254 5.17 9.30 4.17
C LYS A 254 5.12 8.77 5.59
N GLU A 255 6.14 7.99 5.93
CA GLU A 255 6.42 7.54 7.28
C GLU A 255 7.92 7.66 7.56
N GLY A 256 8.28 7.77 8.84
CA GLY A 256 9.68 7.89 9.22
C GLY A 256 9.84 8.52 10.60
N TYR A 257 11.07 8.54 11.10
CA TYR A 257 11.37 9.22 12.35
C TYR A 257 11.55 10.73 12.12
N MET A 258 11.05 11.52 13.06
CA MET A 258 11.41 12.94 13.25
C MET A 258 11.53 13.18 14.76
N GLU A 259 12.28 14.20 15.18
CA GLU A 259 12.15 14.70 16.55
C GLU A 259 11.05 15.77 16.60
N LYS A 260 10.41 15.90 17.77
CA LYS A 260 9.43 16.96 18.03
C LYS A 260 9.54 17.50 19.46
N THR A 261 9.24 18.78 19.64
CA THR A 261 9.04 19.39 20.97
C THR A 261 7.54 19.46 21.35
N GLY A 262 7.24 19.89 22.57
CA GLY A 262 5.89 20.11 23.09
C GLY A 262 5.29 21.46 22.64
N PRO A 263 4.09 21.79 23.13
CA PRO A 263 3.37 23.00 22.73
C PRO A 263 4.05 24.30 23.14
N LYS A 264 4.87 24.28 24.20
CA LYS A 264 5.58 25.48 24.70
C LYS A 264 6.91 25.74 24.00
N HIS A 265 7.37 24.78 23.17
CA HIS A 265 8.65 24.80 22.45
C HIS A 265 9.89 24.86 23.35
N THR A 266 9.70 24.74 24.67
CA THR A 266 10.77 24.67 25.68
C THR A 266 10.97 23.26 26.20
N GLU A 267 10.04 22.35 25.91
CA GLU A 267 10.23 20.94 26.21
C GLU A 267 11.31 20.35 25.31
N GLY A 268 12.14 19.44 25.85
CA GLY A 268 13.17 18.77 25.04
C GLY A 268 12.57 18.01 23.85
N PHE A 269 13.29 18.01 22.73
CA PHE A 269 12.90 17.27 21.53
C PHE A 269 12.91 15.77 21.81
N LYS A 270 11.93 15.06 21.24
CA LYS A 270 11.80 13.60 21.38
C LYS A 270 11.60 12.97 20.01
N LYS A 271 12.46 11.99 19.69
CA LYS A 271 12.30 11.11 18.52
C LYS A 271 10.97 10.37 18.56
N ARG A 272 10.20 10.45 17.48
CA ARG A 272 8.90 9.78 17.30
C ARG A 272 8.80 9.23 15.88
N TRP A 273 8.11 8.10 15.76
CA TRP A 273 7.73 7.57 14.45
C TRP A 273 6.50 8.33 13.95
N PHE A 274 6.57 8.97 12.80
CA PHE A 274 5.47 9.68 12.18
C PHE A 274 4.86 8.86 11.04
N THR A 275 3.54 8.94 10.92
CA THR A 275 2.77 8.36 9.83
C THR A 275 1.80 9.41 9.31
N MET A 276 1.86 9.69 8.01
CA MET A 276 0.93 10.60 7.35
C MET A 276 -0.13 9.85 6.55
N ASP A 277 -1.33 9.70 7.14
CA ASP A 277 -2.52 9.15 6.48
C ASP A 277 -3.38 10.31 5.97
N ASP A 278 -3.20 10.66 4.70
CA ASP A 278 -3.86 11.83 4.09
C ASP A 278 -3.62 13.08 4.95
N ARG A 279 -4.67 13.79 5.39
CA ARG A 279 -4.54 14.99 6.24
C ARG A 279 -4.27 14.69 7.72
N ARG A 280 -4.13 13.43 8.13
CA ARG A 280 -3.91 13.04 9.53
C ARG A 280 -2.46 12.63 9.75
N LEU A 281 -1.68 13.51 10.38
CA LEU A 281 -0.33 13.24 10.84
C LEU A 281 -0.37 12.64 12.25
N MET A 282 0.07 11.40 12.39
CA MET A 282 0.11 10.67 13.66
C MET A 282 1.56 10.49 14.09
N TYR A 283 1.83 10.54 15.40
CA TYR A 283 3.16 10.23 15.93
C TYR A 283 3.15 9.24 17.09
N PHE A 284 4.09 8.31 17.08
CA PHE A 284 4.16 7.16 17.98
C PHE A 284 5.53 7.11 18.68
N LYS A 285 5.59 6.44 19.83
CA LYS A 285 6.89 6.17 20.48
C LYS A 285 7.61 5.06 19.70
N ASP A 286 6.88 4.01 19.38
CA ASP A 286 7.33 2.88 18.57
C ASP A 286 6.41 2.72 17.33
N PRO A 287 6.93 2.34 16.15
CA PRO A 287 6.11 2.16 14.94
C PRO A 287 4.98 1.13 15.08
N LEU A 288 5.11 0.18 16.03
CA LEU A 288 4.13 -0.85 16.33
C LEU A 288 3.25 -0.52 17.55
N ASP A 289 3.29 0.72 18.05
CA ASP A 289 2.38 1.19 19.09
C ASP A 289 0.92 1.07 18.63
N ALA A 290 0.07 0.60 19.53
CA ALA A 290 -1.36 0.46 19.28
C ALA A 290 -2.07 1.81 19.09
N TYR A 291 -1.60 2.88 19.74
CA TYR A 291 -2.21 4.20 19.69
C TYR A 291 -1.14 5.26 19.48
N ALA A 292 -1.51 6.32 18.75
CA ALA A 292 -0.66 7.49 18.61
C ALA A 292 -0.50 8.21 19.96
N ARG A 293 0.67 8.81 20.17
CA ARG A 293 0.92 9.74 21.28
C ARG A 293 0.22 11.08 21.05
N GLY A 294 -0.02 11.41 19.79
CA GLY A 294 -0.90 12.49 19.38
C GLY A 294 -1.10 12.48 17.88
N GLU A 295 -2.09 13.25 17.45
CA GLU A 295 -2.56 13.29 16.09
C GLU A 295 -2.76 14.77 15.73
N VAL A 296 -2.42 15.14 14.50
CA VAL A 296 -2.47 16.51 13.99
C VAL A 296 -3.19 16.48 12.65
N PHE A 297 -4.13 17.41 12.47
CA PHE A 297 -4.76 17.64 11.17
C PHE A 297 -3.93 18.62 10.37
N ILE A 298 -3.66 18.31 9.10
CA ILE A 298 -2.96 19.17 8.14
C ILE A 298 -3.97 19.67 7.11
N GLY A 299 -4.51 20.86 7.37
CA GLY A 299 -5.46 21.53 6.47
C GLY A 299 -4.78 22.14 5.24
N SER A 300 -5.50 23.03 4.55
CA SER A 300 -4.97 23.73 3.39
C SER A 300 -4.48 25.14 3.72
N LYS A 301 -3.74 25.74 2.79
CA LYS A 301 -3.27 27.12 2.90
C LYS A 301 -4.41 28.14 3.06
N GLU A 302 -5.56 27.87 2.43
CA GLU A 302 -6.76 28.70 2.57
C GLU A 302 -7.32 28.67 4.00
N ASN A 303 -6.99 27.64 4.78
CA ASN A 303 -7.38 27.47 6.17
C ASN A 303 -6.22 27.79 7.14
N SER A 304 -5.29 28.64 6.72
CA SER A 304 -4.17 29.13 7.53
C SER A 304 -3.17 28.05 7.96
N TYR A 305 -3.03 26.98 7.19
CA TYR A 305 -1.95 26.01 7.35
C TYR A 305 -0.75 26.41 6.50
N ILE A 306 0.43 26.44 7.11
CA ILE A 306 1.69 26.83 6.42
C ILE A 306 2.79 25.86 6.84
N VAL A 307 3.65 25.50 5.89
CA VAL A 307 4.82 24.64 6.12
C VAL A 307 6.06 25.44 5.73
N LEU A 308 7.03 25.53 6.64
CA LEU A 308 8.25 26.31 6.45
C LEU A 308 9.48 25.43 6.73
N PRO A 309 10.56 25.56 5.94
CA PRO A 309 11.83 24.95 6.25
C PRO A 309 12.48 25.66 7.45
N GLY A 310 13.19 24.90 8.28
CA GLY A 310 13.91 25.39 9.44
C GLY A 310 13.03 25.56 10.69
N LEU A 311 13.66 26.06 11.75
CA LEU A 311 13.05 26.34 13.05
C LEU A 311 13.13 27.84 13.37
N PRO A 312 12.26 28.36 14.24
CA PRO A 312 12.44 29.69 14.81
C PRO A 312 13.83 29.86 15.45
N PRO A 313 14.50 31.02 15.33
CA PRO A 313 15.86 31.22 15.85
C PRO A 313 16.04 30.97 17.35
N SER A 314 14.98 31.10 18.14
CA SER A 314 14.98 30.87 19.59
C SER A 314 14.86 29.40 20.00
N THR A 315 14.74 28.48 19.05
CA THR A 315 14.52 27.06 19.33
C THR A 315 15.81 26.40 19.81
N GLN A 316 15.72 25.60 20.88
CA GLN A 316 16.86 24.90 21.48
C GLN A 316 16.50 23.45 21.81
N GLY A 317 17.51 22.62 22.11
CA GLY A 317 17.31 21.26 22.63
C GLY A 317 16.94 20.20 21.58
N TYR A 318 17.20 20.47 20.31
CA TYR A 318 17.14 19.49 19.22
C TYR A 318 18.53 18.89 18.93
N HIS A 319 18.57 17.66 18.45
CA HIS A 319 19.81 16.99 18.05
C HIS A 319 19.96 16.90 16.53
N TRP A 320 18.83 16.76 15.85
CA TRP A 320 18.76 16.70 14.40
C TRP A 320 18.68 18.09 13.77
N GLN A 321 19.49 18.35 12.74
CA GLN A 321 19.78 19.71 12.27
C GLN A 321 18.75 20.25 11.26
N PHE A 322 17.99 19.37 10.59
CA PHE A 322 17.13 19.74 9.48
C PHE A 322 15.71 20.01 9.95
N GLY A 323 15.40 21.27 10.24
CA GLY A 323 14.12 21.69 10.86
C GLY A 323 12.94 21.78 9.91
N ILE A 324 11.73 21.53 10.41
CA ILE A 324 10.46 21.78 9.74
C ILE A 324 9.52 22.47 10.72
N THR A 325 8.93 23.59 10.31
CA THR A 325 7.90 24.30 11.08
C THR A 325 6.55 24.19 10.38
N ILE A 326 5.58 23.55 11.05
CA ILE A 326 4.18 23.55 10.59
C ILE A 326 3.38 24.52 11.44
N VAL A 327 2.82 25.54 10.79
CA VAL A 327 1.89 26.49 11.40
C VAL A 327 0.47 25.99 11.14
N THR A 328 -0.30 25.85 12.21
CA THR A 328 -1.74 25.58 12.18
C THR A 328 -2.46 26.77 12.84
N PRO A 329 -3.80 26.91 12.68
CA PRO A 329 -4.56 27.98 13.34
C PRO A 329 -4.36 28.01 14.87
N ASP A 330 -4.20 26.85 15.50
CA ASP A 330 -4.17 26.73 16.96
C ASP A 330 -2.74 26.82 17.53
N ARG A 331 -1.74 26.27 16.81
CA ARG A 331 -0.35 26.27 17.27
C ARG A 331 0.67 26.01 16.16
N LYS A 332 1.95 26.26 16.49
CA LYS A 332 3.11 25.84 15.70
C LYS A 332 3.63 24.49 16.18
N PHE A 333 3.96 23.63 15.24
CA PHE A 333 4.66 22.37 15.47
C PHE A 333 6.07 22.47 14.91
N LEU A 334 7.05 22.11 15.73
CA LEU A 334 8.46 22.14 15.37
C LEU A 334 8.99 20.71 15.32
N PHE A 335 9.50 20.33 14.15
CA PHE A 335 10.08 19.03 13.89
C PHE A 335 11.51 19.16 13.41
N THR A 336 12.30 18.10 13.58
CA THR A 336 13.63 17.98 12.99
C THR A 336 13.81 16.60 12.35
N CYS A 337 14.59 16.53 11.28
CA CYS A 337 14.92 15.33 10.51
C CYS A 337 16.43 15.06 10.59
N GLU A 338 16.81 13.78 10.50
CA GLU A 338 18.21 13.35 10.64
C GLU A 338 19.06 13.79 9.45
N THR A 339 18.48 13.76 8.24
CA THR A 339 19.13 14.16 6.99
C THR A 339 18.35 15.23 6.24
N GLU A 340 19.04 15.94 5.35
CA GLU A 340 18.43 16.93 4.46
C GLU A 340 17.44 16.27 3.50
N GLU A 341 17.77 15.09 2.98
CA GLU A 341 16.90 14.32 2.08
C GLU A 341 15.57 13.97 2.77
N GLU A 342 15.61 13.49 4.01
CA GLU A 342 14.39 13.22 4.78
C GLU A 342 13.55 14.48 5.01
N GLN A 343 14.21 15.60 5.31
CA GLN A 343 13.54 16.89 5.46
C GLN A 343 12.85 17.32 4.16
N GLN A 344 13.55 17.24 3.03
CA GLN A 344 13.00 17.60 1.72
C GLN A 344 11.79 16.75 1.36
N ASP A 345 11.86 15.43 1.59
CA ASP A 345 10.73 14.54 1.38
C ASP A 345 9.52 14.88 2.27
N TRP A 346 9.75 15.11 3.57
CA TRP A 346 8.68 15.48 4.50
C TRP A 346 8.06 16.82 4.10
N MET A 347 8.88 17.81 3.74
CA MET A 347 8.45 19.10 3.23
C MET A 347 7.59 18.94 1.97
N ALA A 348 8.04 18.16 0.99
CA ALA A 348 7.27 17.90 -0.23
C ALA A 348 5.91 17.27 0.06
N ALA A 349 5.89 16.31 0.99
CA ALA A 349 4.68 15.60 1.37
C ALA A 349 3.69 16.50 2.13
N PHE A 350 4.15 17.36 3.04
CA PHE A 350 3.30 18.36 3.71
C PHE A 350 2.81 19.44 2.73
N GLN A 351 3.69 19.95 1.86
CA GLN A 351 3.37 20.99 0.89
C GLN A 351 2.32 20.49 -0.11
N GLY A 352 2.40 19.22 -0.53
CA GLY A 352 1.40 18.60 -1.39
C GLY A 352 -0.01 18.60 -0.78
N LEU A 353 -0.12 18.42 0.55
CA LEU A 353 -1.41 18.46 1.26
C LEU A 353 -1.91 19.89 1.51
N VAL A 354 -1.01 20.80 1.88
CA VAL A 354 -1.36 22.21 2.15
C VAL A 354 -1.79 22.94 0.89
N ASN A 355 -1.22 22.58 -0.26
CA ASN A 355 -1.60 23.14 -1.56
C ASN A 355 -2.89 22.55 -2.14
N ARG A 356 -3.37 21.42 -1.60
CA ARG A 356 -4.62 20.79 -2.02
C ARG A 356 -5.79 21.46 -1.29
N PRO A 357 -6.83 21.97 -1.99
CA PRO A 357 -8.05 22.44 -1.33
C PRO A 357 -8.70 21.36 -0.48
N MET A 358 -9.38 21.76 0.60
CA MET A 358 -10.10 20.82 1.45
C MET A 358 -11.42 20.36 0.79
N LEU A 359 -11.71 19.06 0.88
CA LEU A 359 -12.99 18.49 0.49
C LEU A 359 -14.05 18.80 1.56
N PRO A 360 -15.36 18.88 1.20
CA PRO A 360 -16.43 19.17 2.16
C PRO A 360 -16.40 18.30 3.43
N GLN A 361 -16.17 17.00 3.26
CA GLN A 361 -16.05 16.03 4.35
C GLN A 361 -14.81 16.24 5.26
N GLU A 362 -13.76 16.88 4.76
CA GLU A 362 -12.53 17.13 5.53
C GLU A 362 -12.71 18.27 6.55
N TYR A 363 -13.63 19.21 6.32
CA TYR A 363 -13.96 20.26 7.30
C TYR A 363 -14.57 19.69 8.58
N ALA A 364 -15.44 18.69 8.45
CA ALA A 364 -15.98 17.98 9.62
C ALA A 364 -14.85 17.26 10.40
N VAL A 365 -13.89 16.68 9.68
CA VAL A 365 -12.71 16.05 10.31
C VAL A 365 -11.86 17.08 11.03
N GLU A 366 -11.55 18.22 10.41
CA GLU A 366 -10.79 19.32 11.02
C GLU A 366 -11.46 19.80 12.32
N ALA A 367 -12.77 20.01 12.31
CA ALA A 367 -13.53 20.43 13.48
C ALA A 367 -13.34 19.47 14.66
N HIS A 368 -13.27 18.16 14.42
CA HIS A 368 -13.02 17.19 15.48
C HIS A 368 -11.63 17.28 16.12
N PHE A 369 -10.63 17.85 15.43
CA PHE A 369 -9.31 18.09 16.01
C PHE A 369 -9.27 19.38 16.84
N LYS A 370 -10.01 20.42 16.43
CA LYS A 370 -10.12 21.68 17.16
C LYS A 370 -10.83 21.53 18.51
N HIS A 371 -11.81 20.62 18.59
CA HIS A 371 -12.63 20.41 19.78
C HIS A 371 -12.17 19.21 20.64
N LYS A 372 -10.98 18.66 20.40
CA LYS A 372 -10.41 17.64 21.28
C LYS A 372 -9.91 18.35 22.56
N PRO A 373 -10.45 18.03 23.74
CA PRO A 373 -10.06 18.68 24.99
C PRO A 373 -8.59 18.42 25.36
#